data_AF-A0A327NGJ9-F1
#
_entry.id   AF-A0A327NGJ9-F1
#
_cell.length_a   1.000
_cell.length_b   1.000
_cell.length_c   1.000
_cell.angle_alpha   90.00
_cell.angle_beta   90.00
_cell.angle_gamma   90.00
#
_symmetry.space_group_name_H-M   'P 1'
#
loop_
_entity.id
_entity.type
_entity.pdbx_description
1 polymer ?
#
loop_
_entity_poly.entity_id
_entity_poly.type
_entity_poly.pdbx_seq_one_letter_code
_entity_poly.pdbx_strand_id
1 'polypeptide(L)'
;MKDSDKSDSRKLSDLIKESNITMQDLAEVLNYNRATIRVRKKNPELYTILEIVTLAKMLKKTPTAVVKIILREMNESAGDVDKEDD
;
A
#
# COMPACT_ATOMS: atom_id res chain seq x y z
N MET A 1 -3.59 25.02 18.97
CA MET A 1 -2.88 23.71 18.99
C MET A 1 -3.34 22.96 17.76
N LYS A 2 -2.43 22.57 16.85
CA LYS A 2 -2.78 21.83 15.63
C LYS A 2 -2.89 20.36 15.99
N ASP A 3 -4.09 19.81 15.91
CA ASP A 3 -4.31 18.38 15.90
C ASP A 3 -3.51 17.81 14.74
N SER A 4 -2.45 17.10 15.10
CA SER A 4 -1.57 16.43 14.16
C SER A 4 -2.36 15.23 13.67
N ASP A 5 -2.93 15.34 12.47
CA ASP A 5 -3.70 14.30 11.80
C ASP A 5 -2.77 13.09 11.53
N LYS A 6 -2.60 12.27 12.56
CA LYS A 6 -1.82 11.03 12.54
C LYS A 6 -2.64 9.96 11.81
N SER A 7 -2.86 10.07 10.50
CA SER A 7 -3.36 8.90 9.75
C SER A 7 -3.22 8.94 8.22
N ASP A 8 -2.38 9.77 7.64
CA ASP A 8 -2.14 9.72 6.18
C ASP A 8 -0.77 9.11 5.87
N SER A 9 -0.60 7.84 6.27
CA SER A 9 0.50 7.02 5.77
C SER A 9 0.47 7.03 4.24
N ARG A 10 1.60 7.42 3.62
CA ARG A 10 1.70 7.64 2.17
C ARG A 10 1.74 6.34 1.38
N LYS A 11 2.12 5.24 2.05
CA LYS A 11 2.40 3.95 1.43
C LYS A 11 1.55 2.82 2.03
N LEU A 12 1.04 1.94 1.19
CA LEU A 12 0.30 0.74 1.59
C LEU A 12 1.14 -0.11 2.55
N SER A 13 2.45 -0.18 2.32
CA SER A 13 3.35 -0.95 3.18
C SER A 13 3.52 -0.39 4.59
N ASP A 14 3.34 0.93 4.76
CA ASP A 14 3.41 1.56 6.08
C ASP A 14 2.07 1.43 6.81
N LEU A 15 0.94 1.50 6.10
CA LEU A 15 -0.37 1.15 6.67
C LEU A 15 -0.45 -0.28 7.18
N ILE A 16 0.17 -1.23 6.47
CA ILE A 16 0.26 -2.63 6.92
C ILE A 16 1.02 -2.72 8.25
N LYS A 17 2.14 -2.00 8.39
CA LYS A 17 2.90 -1.93 9.66
C LYS A 17 2.09 -1.28 10.79
N GLU A 18 1.40 -0.19 10.50
CA GLU A 18 0.56 0.54 11.47
C GLU A 18 -0.65 -0.27 11.94
N SER A 19 -1.13 -1.18 11.09
CA SER A 19 -2.31 -2.02 11.37
C SER A 19 -1.99 -3.27 12.21
N ASN A 20 -0.75 -3.44 12.70
CA ASN A 20 -0.28 -4.68 13.33
C ASN A 20 -0.41 -5.93 12.42
N ILE A 21 -0.48 -5.73 11.11
CA ILE A 21 -0.60 -6.81 10.12
C ILE A 21 0.79 -7.24 9.69
N THR A 22 1.10 -8.52 9.83
CA THR A 22 2.37 -9.06 9.34
C THR A 22 2.31 -9.32 7.84
N MET A 23 3.49 -9.46 7.24
CA MET A 23 3.59 -9.90 5.84
C MET A 23 3.03 -11.31 5.61
N GLN A 24 2.96 -12.12 6.67
CA GLN A 24 2.35 -13.44 6.60
C GLN A 24 0.83 -13.34 6.60
N ASP A 25 0.24 -12.50 7.46
CA ASP A 25 -1.20 -12.23 7.46
C ASP A 25 -1.66 -11.70 6.09
N LEU A 26 -0.89 -10.79 5.49
CA LEU A 26 -1.16 -10.29 4.15
C LEU A 26 -1.09 -11.40 3.08
N ALA A 27 -0.11 -12.29 3.19
CA ALA A 27 0.05 -13.43 2.29
C ALA A 27 -1.14 -14.39 2.41
N GLU A 28 -1.57 -14.69 3.63
CA GLU A 28 -2.72 -15.57 3.91
C GLU A 28 -4.03 -14.96 3.40
N VAL A 29 -4.27 -13.68 3.69
CA VAL A 29 -5.48 -12.96 3.28
C VAL A 29 -5.60 -12.82 1.76
N LEU A 30 -4.47 -12.64 1.06
CA LEU A 30 -4.44 -12.56 -0.41
C LEU A 30 -4.26 -13.92 -1.09
N ASN A 31 -4.15 -15.01 -0.31
CA ASN A 31 -3.83 -16.36 -0.80
C ASN A 31 -2.58 -16.39 -1.70
N TYR A 32 -1.53 -15.68 -1.27
CA TYR A 32 -0.28 -15.51 -1.99
C TYR A 32 0.88 -16.19 -1.27
N ASN A 33 1.88 -16.57 -2.04
CA ASN A 33 3.19 -16.89 -1.47
C ASN A 33 3.99 -15.60 -1.19
N ARG A 34 5.04 -15.72 -0.37
CA ARG A 34 5.88 -14.56 0.02
C ARG A 34 6.57 -13.88 -1.17
N ALA A 35 6.84 -14.60 -2.25
CA ALA A 35 7.46 -14.02 -3.45
C ALA A 35 6.48 -13.10 -4.18
N THR A 36 5.23 -13.53 -4.37
CA THR A 36 4.16 -12.73 -4.99
C THR A 36 3.92 -11.45 -4.19
N ILE A 37 3.88 -11.52 -2.86
CA ILE A 37 3.71 -10.35 -2.00
C ILE A 37 4.85 -9.32 -2.20
N ARG A 38 6.11 -9.78 -2.32
CA ARG A 38 7.25 -8.88 -2.60
C ARG A 38 7.11 -8.21 -3.96
N VAL A 39 6.64 -8.93 -4.98
CA VAL A 39 6.38 -8.38 -6.32
C VAL A 39 5.29 -7.31 -6.23
N ARG A 40 4.16 -7.59 -5.57
CA ARG A 40 3.07 -6.62 -5.42
C ARG A 40 3.44 -5.37 -4.63
N LYS A 41 4.32 -5.50 -3.63
CA LYS A 41 4.86 -4.35 -2.91
C LYS A 41 5.70 -3.42 -3.81
N LYS A 42 6.42 -3.98 -4.78
CA LYS A 42 7.24 -3.20 -5.72
C LYS A 42 6.44 -2.68 -6.92
N ASN A 43 5.31 -3.31 -7.21
CA ASN A 43 4.48 -3.05 -8.38
C ASN A 43 3.02 -2.89 -7.91
N PRO A 44 2.67 -1.78 -7.24
CA PRO A 44 1.35 -1.56 -6.67
C PRO A 44 0.26 -1.47 -7.76
N GLU A 45 0.61 -1.20 -9.01
CA GLU A 45 -0.29 -1.24 -10.18
C GLU A 45 -0.82 -2.64 -10.50
N LEU A 46 -0.17 -3.70 -10.01
CA LEU A 46 -0.59 -5.07 -10.27
C LEU A 46 -1.76 -5.51 -9.37
N TYR A 47 -2.13 -4.73 -8.35
CA TYR A 47 -3.28 -5.05 -7.50
C TYR A 47 -4.59 -5.08 -8.29
N THR A 48 -5.28 -6.22 -8.24
CA THR A 48 -6.60 -6.38 -8.85
C THR A 48 -7.68 -5.75 -7.98
N ILE A 49 -8.85 -5.51 -8.57
CA ILE A 49 -10.03 -4.97 -7.85
C ILE A 49 -10.37 -5.85 -6.63
N LEU A 50 -10.32 -7.18 -6.79
CA LEU A 50 -10.62 -8.11 -5.70
C LEU A 50 -9.64 -7.95 -4.54
N GLU A 51 -8.35 -7.86 -4.83
CA GLU A 51 -7.31 -7.68 -3.80
C GLU A 51 -7.44 -6.34 -3.09
N ILE A 52 -7.77 -5.27 -3.82
CA ILE A 52 -8.02 -3.95 -3.24
C ILE A 52 -9.19 -4.00 -2.25
N VAL A 53 -10.28 -4.68 -2.60
CA VAL A 53 -11.42 -4.87 -1.69
C VAL A 53 -11.04 -5.70 -0.46
N THR A 54 -10.23 -6.73 -0.65
CA THR A 54 -9.73 -7.57 0.46
C THR A 54 -8.82 -6.79 1.40
N LEU A 55 -7.86 -6.03 0.86
CA LEU A 55 -6.99 -5.12 1.60
C LEU A 55 -7.79 -4.08 2.38
N ALA A 56 -8.81 -3.50 1.77
CA ALA A 56 -9.68 -2.51 2.39
C ALA A 56 -10.39 -3.08 3.64
N LYS A 57 -10.93 -4.30 3.54
CA LYS A 57 -11.54 -4.99 4.69
C LYS A 57 -10.53 -5.23 5.82
N MET A 58 -9.35 -5.74 5.46
CA MET A 58 -8.30 -6.05 6.42
C MET A 58 -7.77 -4.79 7.13
N LEU A 59 -7.56 -3.71 6.40
CA LEU A 59 -7.09 -2.42 6.90
C LEU A 59 -8.21 -1.56 7.53
N LYS A 60 -9.45 -2.07 7.57
CA LYS A 60 -10.64 -1.32 8.04
C LYS A 60 -10.78 0.05 7.36
N LYS A 61 -10.52 0.10 6.05
CA LYS A 61 -10.62 1.30 5.20
C LYS A 61 -11.59 1.05 4.04
N THR A 62 -11.98 2.11 3.33
CA THR A 62 -12.77 1.98 2.10
C THR A 62 -11.89 1.55 0.93
N PRO A 63 -12.42 0.82 -0.07
CA PRO A 63 -11.66 0.51 -1.30
C PRO A 63 -11.10 1.76 -1.97
N THR A 64 -11.87 2.85 -2.01
CA THR A 64 -11.43 4.14 -2.55
C THR A 64 -10.20 4.70 -1.84
N ALA A 65 -10.11 4.56 -0.51
CA ALA A 65 -8.94 5.00 0.23
C ALA A 65 -7.70 4.18 -0.18
N VAL A 66 -7.83 2.86 -0.29
CA VAL A 66 -6.75 1.97 -0.74
C VAL A 66 -6.29 2.31 -2.16
N VAL A 67 -7.23 2.57 -3.08
CA VAL A 67 -6.90 3.00 -4.46
C VAL A 67 -6.12 4.32 -4.46
N LYS A 68 -6.54 5.32 -3.67
CA LYS A 68 -5.82 6.60 -3.59
C LYS A 68 -4.37 6.43 -3.12
N ILE A 69 -4.12 5.50 -2.20
CA ILE A 69 -2.78 5.18 -1.71
C ILE A 69 -1.94 4.54 -2.83
N ILE A 70 -2.49 3.52 -3.51
CA ILE A 70 -1.83 2.86 -4.64
C ILE A 70 -1.46 3.88 -5.73
N LEU A 71 -2.41 4.74 -6.13
CA LEU A 71 -2.16 5.77 -7.15
C LEU A 71 -1.09 6.79 -6.70
N ARG A 72 -1.06 7.15 -5.41
CA ARG A 72 -0.03 8.03 -4.85
C ARG A 72 1.34 7.35 -4.90
N GLU A 73 1.44 6.08 -4.53
CA GLU A 73 2.69 5.30 -4.61
C GLU A 73 3.22 5.18 -6.05
N MET A 74 2.32 4.97 -7.02
CA MET A 74 2.68 4.92 -8.44
C MET A 74 3.25 6.26 -8.92
N ASN A 75 2.63 7.39 -8.53
CA ASN A 75 3.09 8.72 -8.90
C ASN A 75 4.41 9.11 -8.21
N GLU A 76 4.62 8.74 -6.95
CA GLU A 76 5.88 8.99 -6.23
C GLU A 76 7.03 8.17 -6.83
N SER A 77 6.78 6.93 -7.25
CA SER A 77 7.79 6.08 -7.90
C SER A 77 8.20 6.59 -9.28
N ALA A 78 7.35 7.38 -9.94
CA ALA A 78 7.67 8.03 -11.23
C ALA A 78 8.48 9.34 -11.05
N GLY A 79 8.45 9.96 -9.87
CA GLY A 79 9.12 11.24 -9.58
C GLY A 79 10.56 11.14 -9.10
N ASP A 80 11.07 9.93 -8.85
CA ASP A 80 12.45 9.67 -8.41
C ASP A 80 13.44 9.51 -9.60
N VAL A 81 13.04 9.89 -10.81
CA VAL A 81 13.86 9.73 -12.04
C VAL A 81 14.62 11.01 -12.45
N ASP A 82 14.28 12.19 -11.91
CA ASP A 82 14.90 13.48 -12.33
C ASP A 82 15.60 14.23 -11.19
N LYS A 83 16.57 13.58 -10.54
CA LYS A 83 17.66 14.29 -9.83
C LYS A 83 18.99 13.63 -10.14
N GLU A 84 19.42 13.75 -11.38
CA GLU A 84 20.85 13.81 -11.66
C GLU A 84 21.34 15.14 -11.07
N ASP A 85 22.13 15.03 -10.01
CA ASP A 85 22.91 16.15 -9.46
C ASP A 85 23.92 16.59 -10.54
N ASP A 86 23.77 17.83 -11.03
CA ASP A 86 24.78 18.57 -11.80
C ASP A 86 25.33 19.72 -10.94
#